data_AF-E4YXD0-F1
#
_entry.id   AF-E4YXD0-F1
#
_cell.length_a   1.000
_cell.length_b   1.000
_cell.length_c   1.000
_cell.angle_alpha   90.00
_cell.angle_beta   90.00
_cell.angle_gamma   90.00
#
_symmetry.space_group_name_H-M   'P 1'
#
loop_
_entity.id
_entity.type
_entity.pdbx_description
1 polymer ?
#
loop_
_entity_poly.entity_id
_entity_poly.type
_entity_poly.pdbx_seq_one_letter_code
_entity_poly.pdbx_strand_id
1 'polypeptide(L)'
;MSVSVDLKGSAWAAQMQQDCPNEAAEYWSKLELYSKKKLWHQMSQTILEFMEKPFFTCSALTFYEQFVSEFESKMKKLSLVEVIKRAVAKISEIEDAEKFLEKASSKVNDCVMSTILIKVILGATILRISDDRKKVKEIIEEVEKEIDGLGIVPQVHSRFYELASKLYQIEANHGLYYKNSLKYLGVIDLKSMSSEDKQAKAFSIGISALLASDVYNMGELLQHDILASLNNTSNAWLVDLLEAFNSGNINLFQSTSSQWQSQTDLKVS
;
A
#
# COMPACT_ATOMS: atom_id res chain seq x y z
N MET A 1 -36.09 13.03 -27.43
CA MET A 1 -34.69 13.02 -27.91
C MET A 1 -33.80 12.53 -26.78
N SER A 2 -33.75 11.22 -26.61
CA SER A 2 -32.88 10.54 -25.66
C SER A 2 -31.47 10.53 -26.24
N VAL A 3 -30.60 11.38 -25.71
CA VAL A 3 -29.16 11.30 -26.00
C VAL A 3 -28.67 10.00 -25.40
N SER A 4 -28.60 8.96 -26.23
CA SER A 4 -27.82 7.77 -25.99
C SER A 4 -26.38 8.22 -25.84
N VAL A 5 -25.91 8.30 -24.60
CA VAL A 5 -24.48 8.35 -24.34
C VAL A 5 -23.97 6.96 -24.68
N ASP A 6 -23.61 6.75 -25.94
CA ASP A 6 -22.81 5.61 -26.36
C ASP A 6 -21.46 5.73 -25.67
N LEU A 7 -21.39 5.19 -24.45
CA LEU A 7 -20.12 4.84 -23.84
C LEU A 7 -19.50 3.77 -24.73
N LYS A 8 -18.26 3.94 -25.19
CA LYS A 8 -17.57 2.87 -25.95
C LYS A 8 -17.46 1.58 -25.12
N GLY A 9 -17.60 1.70 -23.80
CA GLY A 9 -17.76 0.58 -22.88
C GLY A 9 -19.05 -0.23 -23.05
N SER A 10 -20.06 0.17 -23.83
CA SER A 10 -21.31 -0.59 -24.00
C SER A 10 -21.09 -1.95 -24.69
N ALA A 11 -20.20 -2.01 -25.68
CA ALA A 11 -19.84 -3.26 -26.38
C ALA A 11 -18.99 -4.19 -25.49
N TRP A 12 -18.03 -3.65 -24.74
CA TRP A 12 -17.23 -4.42 -23.79
C TRP A 12 -18.02 -4.83 -22.54
N ALA A 13 -18.91 -3.96 -22.05
CA ALA A 13 -19.85 -4.28 -20.98
C ALA A 13 -20.85 -5.35 -21.40
N ALA A 14 -21.32 -5.34 -22.65
CA ALA A 14 -22.15 -6.41 -23.20
C ALA A 14 -21.38 -7.74 -23.28
N GLN A 15 -20.08 -7.71 -23.63
CA GLN A 15 -19.20 -8.88 -23.58
C GLN A 15 -19.01 -9.40 -22.14
N MET A 16 -18.75 -8.51 -21.18
CA MET A 16 -18.62 -8.86 -19.75
C MET A 16 -19.95 -9.31 -19.12
N GLN A 17 -21.09 -8.82 -19.61
CA GLN A 17 -22.42 -9.29 -19.21
C GLN A 17 -22.72 -10.69 -19.77
N GLN A 18 -22.15 -11.06 -20.93
CA GLN A 18 -22.23 -12.44 -21.42
C GLN A 18 -21.39 -13.40 -20.57
N ASP A 19 -20.21 -12.98 -20.11
CA ASP A 19 -19.32 -13.82 -19.30
C ASP A 19 -19.76 -13.92 -17.82
N CYS A 20 -20.52 -12.94 -17.29
CA CYS A 20 -21.01 -12.90 -15.90
C CYS A 20 -22.44 -12.30 -15.82
N PRO A 21 -23.50 -13.13 -15.97
CA PRO A 21 -24.84 -12.65 -16.34
C PRO A 21 -25.59 -11.78 -15.32
N ASN A 22 -25.42 -12.02 -14.01
CA ASN A 22 -26.32 -11.41 -13.00
C ASN A 22 -25.66 -10.36 -12.11
N GLU A 23 -24.43 -10.60 -11.64
CA GLU A 23 -23.78 -9.69 -10.67
C GLU A 23 -23.10 -8.51 -11.37
N ALA A 24 -22.39 -8.75 -12.49
CA ALA A 24 -21.74 -7.67 -13.25
C ALA A 24 -22.76 -6.71 -13.89
N ALA A 25 -23.92 -7.22 -14.33
CA ALA A 25 -24.99 -6.42 -14.94
C ALA A 25 -25.56 -5.34 -14.01
N GLU A 26 -25.66 -5.63 -12.71
CA GLU A 26 -26.07 -4.63 -11.71
C GLU A 26 -25.03 -3.52 -11.54
N TYR A 27 -23.73 -3.87 -11.51
CA TYR A 27 -22.65 -2.88 -11.44
C TYR A 27 -22.65 -1.98 -12.68
N TRP A 28 -22.84 -2.55 -13.87
CA TRP A 28 -22.96 -1.78 -15.11
C TRP A 28 -24.16 -0.84 -15.13
N SER A 29 -25.32 -1.32 -14.69
CA SER A 29 -26.53 -0.49 -14.58
C SER A 29 -26.33 0.67 -13.59
N LYS A 30 -25.63 0.42 -12.48
CA LYS A 30 -25.24 1.47 -11.51
C LYS A 30 -24.26 2.47 -12.13
N LEU A 31 -23.24 2.00 -12.86
CA LEU A 31 -22.27 2.87 -13.54
C LEU A 31 -22.94 3.74 -14.62
N GLU A 32 -23.87 3.19 -15.39
CA GLU A 32 -24.62 3.95 -16.40
C GLU A 32 -25.52 5.01 -15.74
N LEU A 33 -26.18 4.66 -14.63
CA LEU A 33 -26.97 5.59 -13.83
C LEU A 33 -26.10 6.71 -13.25
N TYR A 34 -24.93 6.38 -12.71
CA TYR A 34 -23.99 7.36 -12.15
C TYR A 34 -23.38 8.25 -13.23
N SER A 35 -23.11 7.73 -14.43
CA SER A 35 -22.70 8.51 -15.60
C SER A 35 -23.79 9.51 -16.01
N LYS A 36 -25.05 9.07 -16.10
CA LYS A 36 -26.21 9.93 -16.40
C LYS A 36 -26.43 11.00 -15.34
N LYS A 37 -26.24 10.67 -14.06
CA LYS A 37 -26.40 11.59 -12.92
C LYS A 37 -25.14 12.42 -12.61
N LYS A 38 -24.04 12.23 -13.34
CA LYS A 38 -22.72 12.86 -13.12
C LYS A 38 -22.17 12.64 -11.69
N LEU A 39 -22.43 11.49 -11.10
CA LEU A 39 -21.99 11.11 -9.75
C LEU A 39 -20.61 10.42 -9.79
N TRP A 40 -19.57 11.19 -10.13
CA TRP A 40 -18.23 10.65 -10.41
C TRP A 40 -17.55 9.99 -9.21
N HIS A 41 -17.80 10.48 -7.99
CA HIS A 41 -17.26 9.86 -6.78
C HIS A 41 -17.85 8.46 -6.55
N GLN A 42 -19.17 8.33 -6.60
CA GLN A 42 -19.85 7.05 -6.41
C GLN A 42 -19.52 6.08 -7.54
N MET A 43 -19.33 6.60 -8.76
CA MET A 43 -18.85 5.83 -9.89
C MET A 43 -17.46 5.25 -9.62
N SER A 44 -16.50 6.08 -9.17
CA SER A 44 -15.15 5.60 -8.85
C SER A 44 -15.13 4.56 -7.72
N GLN A 45 -15.98 4.71 -6.70
CA GLN A 45 -16.13 3.71 -5.62
C GLN A 45 -16.72 2.40 -6.14
N THR A 46 -17.76 2.48 -6.97
CA THR A 46 -18.39 1.31 -7.59
C THR A 46 -17.42 0.59 -8.51
N ILE A 47 -16.55 1.32 -9.22
CA ILE A 47 -15.44 0.76 -10.02
C ILE A 47 -14.45 0.02 -9.12
N LEU A 48 -14.03 0.64 -8.01
CA LEU A 48 -13.09 0.01 -7.07
C LEU A 48 -13.68 -1.25 -6.44
N GLU A 49 -14.95 -1.21 -6.01
CA GLU A 49 -15.68 -2.37 -5.49
C GLU A 49 -15.80 -3.48 -6.54
N PHE A 50 -16.13 -3.13 -7.78
CA PHE A 50 -16.23 -4.08 -8.88
C PHE A 50 -14.89 -4.79 -9.14
N MET A 51 -13.77 -4.06 -9.06
CA MET A 51 -12.42 -4.63 -9.23
C MET A 51 -11.96 -5.53 -8.08
N GLU A 52 -12.58 -5.43 -6.89
CA GLU A 52 -12.28 -6.31 -5.75
C GLU A 52 -13.03 -7.64 -5.80
N LYS A 53 -14.03 -7.76 -6.66
CA LYS A 53 -14.89 -8.94 -6.68
C LYS A 53 -14.22 -10.12 -7.38
N PRO A 54 -14.41 -11.36 -6.87
CA PRO A 54 -13.77 -12.56 -7.40
C PRO A 54 -14.22 -12.91 -8.83
N PHE A 55 -15.36 -12.37 -9.29
CA PHE A 55 -15.85 -12.53 -10.67
C PHE A 55 -15.17 -11.60 -11.68
N PHE A 56 -14.30 -10.67 -11.24
CA PHE A 56 -13.55 -9.81 -12.15
C PHE A 56 -12.41 -10.60 -12.81
N THR A 57 -12.74 -11.37 -13.84
CA THR A 57 -11.83 -12.21 -14.63
C THR A 57 -11.05 -11.41 -15.69
N CYS A 58 -11.44 -10.17 -15.96
CA CYS A 58 -10.77 -9.32 -16.94
C CYS A 58 -9.42 -8.77 -16.46
N SER A 59 -8.53 -8.51 -17.43
CA SER A 59 -7.34 -7.70 -17.25
C SER A 59 -7.77 -6.29 -16.83
N ALA A 60 -7.36 -5.89 -15.62
CA ALA A 60 -7.62 -4.56 -15.07
C ALA A 60 -7.08 -3.45 -15.98
N LEU A 61 -6.05 -3.76 -16.77
CA LEU A 61 -5.46 -2.88 -17.78
C LEU A 61 -6.41 -2.60 -18.95
N THR A 62 -7.04 -3.64 -19.51
CA THR A 62 -8.01 -3.47 -20.61
C THR A 62 -9.24 -2.71 -20.15
N PHE A 63 -9.71 -2.96 -18.93
CA PHE A 63 -10.78 -2.18 -18.31
C PHE A 63 -10.39 -0.71 -18.14
N TYR A 64 -9.16 -0.45 -17.72
CA TYR A 64 -8.67 0.91 -17.57
C TYR A 64 -8.62 1.64 -18.92
N GLU A 65 -8.01 1.03 -19.93
CA GLU A 65 -7.81 1.63 -21.24
C GLU A 65 -9.12 1.88 -21.98
N GLN A 66 -10.07 0.94 -21.91
CA GLN A 66 -11.32 1.01 -22.66
C GLN A 66 -12.43 1.80 -21.95
N PHE A 67 -12.42 1.84 -20.62
CA PHE A 67 -13.51 2.45 -19.86
C PHE A 67 -13.06 3.59 -18.95
N VAL A 68 -12.03 3.38 -18.13
CA VAL A 68 -11.61 4.39 -17.14
C VAL A 68 -11.03 5.63 -17.81
N SER A 69 -10.33 5.47 -18.94
CA SER A 69 -9.73 6.55 -19.73
C SER A 69 -10.73 7.64 -20.16
N GLU A 70 -12.00 7.28 -20.39
CA GLU A 70 -13.06 8.23 -20.78
C GLU A 70 -13.49 9.15 -19.63
N PHE A 71 -13.31 8.69 -18.40
CA PHE A 71 -13.79 9.34 -17.20
C PHE A 71 -12.68 9.91 -16.31
N GLU A 72 -11.41 9.68 -16.66
CA GLU A 72 -10.22 10.22 -15.98
C GLU A 72 -10.32 11.72 -15.68
N SER A 73 -10.81 12.51 -16.66
CA SER A 73 -10.94 13.97 -16.53
C SER A 73 -12.01 14.44 -15.54
N LYS A 74 -12.99 13.60 -15.23
CA LYS A 74 -14.16 13.93 -14.40
C LYS A 74 -14.14 13.25 -13.04
N MET A 75 -13.31 12.23 -12.86
CA MET A 75 -13.17 11.50 -11.61
C MET A 75 -12.28 12.24 -10.59
N LYS A 76 -12.48 11.92 -9.31
CA LYS A 76 -11.60 12.38 -8.24
C LYS A 76 -10.21 11.76 -8.44
N LYS A 77 -9.18 12.61 -8.54
CA LYS A 77 -7.78 12.22 -8.80
C LYS A 77 -7.25 11.16 -7.84
N LEU A 78 -7.54 11.25 -6.54
CA LEU A 78 -7.15 10.23 -5.55
C LEU A 78 -7.80 8.86 -5.80
N SER A 79 -9.08 8.84 -6.20
CA SER A 79 -9.77 7.60 -6.53
C SER A 79 -9.24 7.00 -7.83
N LEU A 80 -8.91 7.85 -8.80
CA LEU A 80 -8.26 7.43 -10.04
C LEU A 80 -6.91 6.75 -9.76
N VAL A 81 -6.10 7.30 -8.85
CA VAL A 81 -4.82 6.71 -8.45
C VAL A 81 -5.00 5.31 -7.84
N GLU A 82 -6.05 5.08 -7.05
CA GLU A 82 -6.32 3.75 -6.49
C GLU A 82 -6.78 2.73 -7.56
N VAL A 83 -7.45 3.21 -8.63
CA VAL A 83 -7.76 2.39 -9.81
C VAL A 83 -6.49 2.08 -10.60
N ILE A 84 -5.64 3.08 -10.85
CA ILE A 84 -4.33 2.95 -11.52
C ILE A 84 -3.48 1.91 -10.78
N LYS A 85 -3.40 1.99 -9.45
CA LYS A 85 -2.67 1.02 -8.62
C LYS A 85 -3.11 -0.42 -8.89
N ARG A 86 -4.42 -0.68 -8.98
CA ARG A 86 -4.94 -2.02 -9.29
C ARG A 86 -4.65 -2.44 -10.73
N ALA A 87 -4.69 -1.51 -11.68
CA ALA A 87 -4.34 -1.78 -13.07
C ALA A 87 -2.86 -2.17 -13.19
N VAL A 88 -1.97 -1.39 -12.59
CA VAL A 88 -0.52 -1.63 -12.58
C VAL A 88 -0.17 -2.89 -11.80
N ALA A 89 -0.94 -3.25 -10.76
CA ALA A 89 -0.74 -4.49 -10.03
C ALA A 89 -0.86 -5.76 -10.91
N LYS A 90 -1.52 -5.70 -12.08
CA LYS A 90 -1.63 -6.84 -13.00
C LYS A 90 -0.65 -6.76 -14.19
N ILE A 91 0.17 -5.72 -14.29
CA ILE A 91 1.17 -5.58 -15.36
C ILE A 91 2.42 -6.39 -15.00
N SER A 92 2.87 -7.22 -15.95
CA SER A 92 4.08 -8.03 -15.84
C SER A 92 5.34 -7.32 -16.38
N GLU A 93 5.17 -6.36 -17.30
CA GLU A 93 6.27 -5.64 -17.96
C GLU A 93 6.49 -4.24 -17.37
N ILE A 94 7.74 -3.89 -17.07
CA ILE A 94 8.08 -2.59 -16.45
C ILE A 94 7.89 -1.44 -17.42
N GLU A 95 8.32 -1.59 -18.67
CA GLU A 95 8.25 -0.50 -19.64
C GLU A 95 6.80 -0.06 -19.91
N ASP A 96 5.88 -1.02 -19.92
CA ASP A 96 4.45 -0.74 -20.09
C ASP A 96 3.86 -0.09 -18.84
N ALA A 97 4.28 -0.52 -17.64
CA ALA A 97 3.88 0.11 -16.39
C ALA A 97 4.42 1.54 -16.27
N GLU A 98 5.68 1.78 -16.64
CA GLU A 98 6.33 3.10 -16.66
C GLU A 98 5.61 4.04 -17.63
N LYS A 99 5.44 3.64 -18.90
CA LYS A 99 4.71 4.44 -19.90
C LYS A 99 3.29 4.76 -19.48
N PHE A 100 2.61 3.80 -18.85
CA PHE A 100 1.26 3.98 -18.33
C PHE A 100 1.22 4.97 -17.17
N LEU A 101 2.15 4.87 -16.22
CA LEU A 101 2.23 5.75 -15.06
C LEU A 101 2.69 7.17 -15.45
N GLU A 102 3.58 7.34 -16.43
CA GLU A 102 3.93 8.66 -16.98
C GLU A 102 2.72 9.33 -17.65
N LYS A 103 1.96 8.57 -18.45
CA LYS A 103 0.72 9.03 -19.05
C LYS A 103 -0.32 9.41 -18.00
N ALA A 104 -0.39 8.68 -16.89
CA ALA A 104 -1.26 9.03 -15.77
C ALA A 104 -0.76 10.27 -15.01
N SER A 105 0.55 10.39 -14.77
CA SER A 105 1.18 11.52 -14.08
C SER A 105 0.94 12.85 -14.81
N SER A 106 1.12 12.86 -16.14
CA SER A 106 0.87 14.04 -16.97
C SER A 106 -0.58 14.56 -16.93
N LYS A 107 -1.54 13.68 -16.61
CA LYS A 107 -2.97 14.01 -16.51
C LYS A 107 -3.42 14.40 -15.10
N VAL A 108 -2.58 14.12 -14.09
CA VAL A 108 -2.89 14.29 -12.67
C VAL A 108 -2.09 15.45 -12.05
N ASN A 109 -1.26 16.12 -12.86
CA ASN A 109 -0.40 17.26 -12.53
C ASN A 109 -1.02 18.40 -11.68
N ASP A 110 -2.34 18.60 -11.76
CA ASP A 110 -3.07 19.58 -10.94
C ASP A 110 -3.08 19.27 -9.42
N CYS A 111 -2.75 18.05 -8.98
CA CYS A 111 -2.84 17.63 -7.58
C CYS A 111 -1.55 16.96 -7.12
N VAL A 112 -0.76 17.69 -6.32
CA VAL A 112 0.54 17.23 -5.78
C VAL A 112 0.41 15.86 -5.08
N MET A 113 -0.64 15.65 -4.29
CA MET A 113 -0.88 14.39 -3.57
C MET A 113 -1.01 13.19 -4.50
N SER A 114 -1.64 13.39 -5.66
CA SER A 114 -1.90 12.31 -6.61
C SER A 114 -0.66 12.03 -7.46
N THR A 115 0.14 13.05 -7.77
CA THR A 115 1.48 12.90 -8.36
C THR A 115 2.40 12.07 -7.47
N ILE A 116 2.45 12.39 -6.17
CA ILE A 116 3.26 11.64 -5.20
C ILE A 116 2.82 10.18 -5.13
N LEU A 117 1.53 9.92 -5.01
CA LEU A 117 1.03 8.54 -4.95
C LEU A 117 1.35 7.76 -6.23
N ILE A 118 1.34 8.38 -7.42
CA ILE A 118 1.76 7.75 -8.67
C ILE A 118 3.24 7.38 -8.63
N LYS A 119 4.12 8.28 -8.14
CA LYS A 119 5.55 7.98 -7.93
C LYS A 119 5.76 6.81 -6.96
N VAL A 120 4.98 6.77 -5.87
CA VAL A 120 5.03 5.64 -4.91
C VAL A 120 4.57 4.33 -5.57
N ILE A 121 3.53 4.34 -6.40
CA ILE A 121 3.08 3.17 -7.15
C ILE A 121 4.15 2.72 -8.16
N LEU A 122 4.82 3.67 -8.81
CA LEU A 122 5.93 3.40 -9.71
C LEU A 122 7.07 2.67 -8.98
N GLY A 123 7.52 3.21 -7.85
CA GLY A 123 8.54 2.58 -7.02
C GLY A 123 8.14 1.17 -6.56
N ALA A 124 6.89 0.98 -6.14
CA ALA A 124 6.38 -0.34 -5.76
C ALA A 124 6.38 -1.35 -6.93
N THR A 125 6.13 -0.87 -8.15
CA THR A 125 6.08 -1.71 -9.35
C THR A 125 7.48 -2.11 -9.80
N ILE A 126 8.43 -1.17 -9.79
CA ILE A 126 9.85 -1.43 -10.09
C ILE A 126 10.41 -2.44 -9.08
N LEU A 127 10.12 -2.27 -7.79
CA LEU A 127 10.57 -3.19 -6.73
C LEU A 127 10.02 -4.60 -6.95
N ARG A 128 8.78 -4.73 -7.44
CA ARG A 128 8.15 -6.02 -7.67
C ARG A 128 8.68 -6.77 -8.90
N ILE A 129 8.96 -6.07 -10.01
CA ILE A 129 9.27 -6.71 -11.28
C ILE A 129 10.78 -6.83 -11.51
N SER A 130 11.56 -5.77 -11.26
CA SER A 130 13.01 -5.73 -11.55
C SER A 130 13.89 -5.84 -10.31
N ASP A 131 13.33 -5.69 -9.09
CA ASP A 131 14.09 -5.53 -7.85
C ASP A 131 15.21 -4.47 -7.98
N ASP A 132 14.99 -3.40 -8.78
CA ASP A 132 15.98 -2.34 -8.97
C ASP A 132 15.95 -1.37 -7.79
N ARG A 133 16.68 -1.74 -6.74
CA ARG A 133 16.74 -1.02 -5.45
C ARG A 133 17.26 0.40 -5.60
N LYS A 134 18.15 0.66 -6.56
CA LYS A 134 18.75 1.99 -6.75
C LYS A 134 17.72 2.99 -7.27
N LYS A 135 16.98 2.62 -8.31
CA LYS A 135 15.90 3.46 -8.84
C LYS A 135 14.81 3.72 -7.80
N VAL A 136 14.45 2.69 -7.03
CA VAL A 136 13.43 2.84 -5.98
C VAL A 136 13.90 3.79 -4.88
N LYS A 137 15.19 3.79 -4.51
CA LYS A 137 15.76 4.77 -3.59
C LYS A 137 15.68 6.20 -4.12
N GLU A 138 16.08 6.42 -5.36
CA GLU A 138 16.01 7.76 -5.97
C GLU A 138 14.58 8.30 -5.98
N ILE A 139 13.59 7.45 -6.32
CA ILE A 139 12.17 7.80 -6.27
C ILE A 139 11.72 8.11 -4.83
N ILE A 140 12.18 7.35 -3.83
CA ILE A 140 11.84 7.58 -2.42
C ILE A 140 12.42 8.92 -1.94
N GLU A 141 13.67 9.24 -2.26
CA GLU A 141 14.30 10.51 -1.87
C GLU A 141 13.64 11.72 -2.53
N GLU A 142 13.22 11.59 -3.79
CA GLU A 142 12.46 12.63 -4.49
C GLU A 142 11.09 12.84 -3.83
N VAL A 143 10.38 11.75 -3.55
CA VAL A 143 9.07 11.80 -2.89
C VAL A 143 9.18 12.32 -1.45
N GLU A 144 10.24 11.99 -0.70
CA GLU A 144 10.44 12.48 0.67
C GLU A 144 10.55 14.01 0.69
N LYS A 145 11.32 14.60 -0.25
CA LYS A 145 11.43 16.06 -0.38
C LYS A 145 10.10 16.73 -0.72
N GLU A 146 9.30 16.10 -1.57
CA GLU A 146 7.96 16.60 -1.91
C GLU A 146 6.98 16.49 -0.73
N ILE A 147 7.08 15.40 0.04
CA ILE A 147 6.25 15.16 1.23
C ILE A 147 6.64 16.11 2.37
N ASP A 148 7.92 16.39 2.60
CA ASP A 148 8.37 17.33 3.63
C ASP A 148 7.87 18.77 3.37
N GLY A 149 7.67 19.11 2.09
CA GLY A 149 7.04 20.37 1.70
C GLY A 149 5.52 20.41 1.93
N LEU A 150 4.90 19.25 2.14
CA LEU A 150 3.48 19.11 2.42
C LEU A 150 3.26 18.89 3.93
N GLY A 151 2.13 19.36 4.45
CA GLY A 151 1.74 19.03 5.82
C GLY A 151 1.52 17.52 5.99
N ILE A 152 1.42 17.07 7.25
CA ILE A 152 1.15 15.66 7.58
C ILE A 152 -0.22 15.27 7.01
N VAL A 153 -0.21 14.47 5.94
CA VAL A 153 -1.43 13.91 5.32
C VAL A 153 -1.38 12.39 5.34
N PRO A 154 -2.21 11.75 6.18
CA PRO A 154 -2.09 10.32 6.43
C PRO A 154 -2.20 9.40 5.22
N GLN A 155 -3.03 9.77 4.23
CA GLN A 155 -3.25 8.94 3.05
C GLN A 155 -2.00 8.80 2.16
N VAL A 156 -1.18 9.84 2.07
CA VAL A 156 0.04 9.83 1.25
C VAL A 156 1.21 9.26 2.05
N HIS A 157 1.37 9.71 3.29
CA HIS A 157 2.45 9.30 4.18
C HIS A 157 2.40 7.79 4.48
N SER A 158 1.21 7.23 4.73
CA SER A 158 1.07 5.78 4.96
C SER A 158 1.58 4.95 3.78
N ARG A 159 1.23 5.33 2.54
CA ARG A 159 1.68 4.63 1.33
C ARG A 159 3.17 4.80 1.07
N PHE A 160 3.69 5.99 1.30
CA PHE A 160 5.11 6.28 1.20
C PHE A 160 5.94 5.43 2.18
N TYR A 161 5.60 5.46 3.48
CA TYR A 161 6.32 4.68 4.47
C TYR A 161 6.14 3.18 4.25
N GLU A 162 5.01 2.71 3.72
CA GLU A 162 4.83 1.29 3.35
C GLU A 162 5.83 0.85 2.25
N LEU A 163 6.03 1.68 1.23
CA LEU A 163 7.01 1.43 0.18
C LEU A 163 8.45 1.46 0.75
N ALA A 164 8.77 2.50 1.53
CA ALA A 164 10.09 2.66 2.13
C ALA A 164 10.44 1.48 3.06
N SER A 165 9.50 1.06 3.92
CA SER A 165 9.64 -0.12 4.77
C SER A 165 9.92 -1.39 3.93
N LYS A 166 9.20 -1.62 2.82
CA LYS A 166 9.46 -2.79 1.97
C LYS A 166 10.87 -2.77 1.36
N LEU A 167 11.33 -1.61 0.89
CA LEU A 167 12.68 -1.47 0.36
C LEU A 167 13.73 -1.78 1.44
N TYR A 168 13.65 -1.15 2.61
CA TYR A 168 14.64 -1.35 3.68
C TYR A 168 14.62 -2.77 4.25
N GLN A 169 13.47 -3.43 4.22
CA GLN A 169 13.36 -4.85 4.57
C GLN A 169 14.14 -5.74 3.60
N ILE A 170 14.06 -5.47 2.29
CA ILE A 170 14.82 -6.20 1.26
C ILE A 170 16.33 -5.91 1.34
N GLU A 171 16.69 -4.70 1.75
CA GLU A 171 18.09 -4.31 1.96
C GLU A 171 18.67 -4.76 3.31
N ALA A 172 17.85 -5.40 4.17
CA ALA A 172 18.21 -5.74 5.54
C ALA A 172 18.73 -4.53 6.36
N ASN A 173 18.28 -3.32 6.04
CA ASN A 173 18.60 -2.12 6.81
C ASN A 173 17.57 -1.93 7.93
N HIS A 174 17.80 -2.63 9.05
CA HIS A 174 16.89 -2.68 10.18
C HIS A 174 16.67 -1.31 10.86
N GLY A 175 17.69 -0.45 10.88
CA GLY A 175 17.62 0.88 11.49
C GLY A 175 16.66 1.83 10.76
N LEU A 176 16.81 1.93 9.43
CA LEU A 176 15.91 2.74 8.60
C LEU A 176 14.51 2.13 8.53
N TYR A 177 14.39 0.81 8.52
CA TYR A 177 13.12 0.13 8.60
C TYR A 177 12.37 0.49 9.89
N TYR A 178 13.05 0.43 11.04
CA TYR A 178 12.47 0.77 12.34
C TYR A 178 11.95 2.22 12.36
N LYS A 179 12.80 3.18 11.97
CA LYS A 179 12.45 4.61 11.93
C LYS A 179 11.24 4.90 11.04
N ASN A 180 11.21 4.36 9.82
CA ASN A 180 10.08 4.56 8.90
C ASN A 180 8.82 3.83 9.37
N SER A 181 8.97 2.69 10.01
CA SER A 181 7.83 1.97 10.56
C SER A 181 7.21 2.71 11.75
N LEU A 182 7.99 3.36 12.61
CA LEU A 182 7.46 4.24 13.66
C LEU A 182 6.69 5.43 13.07
N LYS A 183 7.25 6.10 12.06
CA LYS A 183 6.55 7.18 11.35
C LYS A 183 5.23 6.69 10.74
N TYR A 184 5.20 5.49 10.17
CA TYR A 184 3.98 4.86 9.67
C TYR A 184 2.94 4.64 10.78
N LEU A 185 3.37 4.16 11.95
CA LEU A 185 2.48 3.94 13.09
C LEU A 185 1.89 5.24 13.64
N GLY A 186 2.66 6.32 13.68
CA GLY A 186 2.16 7.63 14.10
C GLY A 186 1.11 8.23 13.15
N VAL A 187 1.01 7.72 11.93
CA VAL A 187 0.11 8.23 10.89
C VAL A 187 -1.16 7.39 10.76
N ILE A 188 -1.12 6.09 11.10
CA ILE A 188 -2.25 5.18 10.88
C ILE A 188 -3.13 5.05 12.13
N ASP A 189 -4.44 4.98 11.94
CA ASP A 189 -5.34 4.58 13.02
C ASP A 189 -5.27 3.06 13.18
N LEU A 190 -4.79 2.60 14.33
CA LEU A 190 -4.72 1.18 14.68
C LEU A 190 -6.09 0.49 14.52
N LYS A 191 -7.22 1.19 14.66
CA LYS A 191 -8.56 0.58 14.50
C LYS A 191 -8.85 0.12 13.08
N SER A 192 -8.15 0.66 12.09
CA SER A 192 -8.35 0.35 10.67
C SER A 192 -7.67 -0.94 10.20
N MET A 193 -6.76 -1.50 11.01
CA MET A 193 -5.99 -2.70 10.67
C MET A 193 -6.55 -3.97 11.32
N SER A 194 -6.44 -5.09 10.62
CA SER A 194 -6.76 -6.41 11.17
C SER A 194 -5.84 -6.75 12.34
N SER A 195 -6.31 -7.59 13.27
CA SER A 195 -5.49 -8.04 14.40
C SER A 195 -4.26 -8.83 13.95
N GLU A 196 -4.38 -9.58 12.85
CA GLU A 196 -3.30 -10.36 12.25
C GLU A 196 -2.20 -9.46 11.67
N ASP A 197 -2.58 -8.44 10.88
CA ASP A 197 -1.61 -7.50 10.30
C ASP A 197 -0.91 -6.69 11.38
N LYS A 198 -1.62 -6.32 12.45
CA LYS A 198 -1.02 -5.66 13.62
C LYS A 198 0.07 -6.51 14.24
N GLN A 199 -0.21 -7.79 14.48
CA GLN A 199 0.74 -8.72 15.06
C GLN A 199 1.95 -8.93 14.15
N ALA A 200 1.74 -9.11 12.84
CA ALA A 200 2.82 -9.26 11.88
C ALA A 200 3.72 -8.01 11.84
N LYS A 201 3.14 -6.81 11.78
CA LYS A 201 3.92 -5.55 11.82
C LYS A 201 4.62 -5.35 13.16
N ALA A 202 3.93 -5.56 14.28
CA ALA A 202 4.52 -5.45 15.61
C ALA A 202 5.74 -6.36 15.74
N PHE A 203 5.62 -7.59 15.24
CA PHE A 203 6.69 -8.57 15.22
C PHE A 203 7.89 -8.10 14.37
N SER A 204 7.65 -7.70 13.11
CA SER A 204 8.72 -7.21 12.22
C SER A 204 9.42 -5.96 12.75
N ILE A 205 8.68 -5.04 13.38
CA ILE A 205 9.24 -3.82 13.97
C ILE A 205 10.08 -4.15 15.21
N GLY A 206 9.61 -5.03 16.08
CA GLY A 206 10.35 -5.44 17.28
C GLY A 206 11.64 -6.18 16.94
N ILE A 207 11.63 -7.10 15.97
CA ILE A 207 12.84 -7.76 15.49
C ILE A 207 13.81 -6.75 14.85
N SER A 208 13.29 -5.83 14.03
CA SER A 208 14.13 -4.80 13.42
C SER A 208 14.75 -3.86 14.44
N ALA A 209 14.04 -3.55 15.54
CA ALA A 209 14.61 -2.75 16.62
C ALA A 209 15.82 -3.45 17.26
N LEU A 210 15.75 -4.77 17.44
CA LEU A 210 16.80 -5.56 18.08
C LEU A 210 18.00 -5.84 17.17
N LEU A 211 17.77 -5.98 15.87
CA LEU A 211 18.83 -6.16 14.87
C LEU A 211 19.49 -4.83 14.48
N ALA A 212 18.83 -3.70 14.73
CA ALA A 212 19.36 -2.39 14.39
C ALA A 212 20.50 -1.99 15.34
N SER A 213 21.70 -1.87 14.79
CA SER A 213 22.88 -1.40 15.53
C SER A 213 22.81 0.09 15.92
N ASP A 214 21.95 0.87 15.27
CA ASP A 214 21.79 2.31 15.47
C ASP A 214 20.59 2.70 16.35
N VAL A 215 19.82 1.72 16.87
CA VAL A 215 18.62 1.95 17.68
C VAL A 215 18.89 1.57 19.14
N TYR A 216 19.14 2.58 19.97
CA TYR A 216 19.40 2.41 21.41
C TYR A 216 18.20 2.75 22.30
N ASN A 217 17.19 3.44 21.75
CA ASN A 217 16.00 3.84 22.48
C ASN A 217 14.77 3.14 21.90
N MET A 218 14.35 2.06 22.56
CA MET A 218 13.15 1.30 22.21
C MET A 218 11.94 1.75 23.04
N GLY A 219 12.11 2.73 23.94
CA GLY A 219 11.07 3.22 24.83
C GLY A 219 9.86 3.78 24.08
N GLU A 220 10.07 4.41 22.93
CA GLU A 220 8.98 4.91 22.08
C GLU A 220 8.13 3.77 21.48
N LEU A 221 8.77 2.65 21.10
CA LEU A 221 8.06 1.45 20.65
C LEU A 221 7.34 0.76 21.82
N LEU A 222 8.01 0.66 22.98
CA LEU A 222 7.46 0.02 24.18
C LEU A 222 6.18 0.69 24.69
N GLN A 223 6.08 2.02 24.53
CA GLN A 223 4.88 2.78 24.92
C GLN A 223 3.75 2.71 23.90
N HIS A 224 3.99 2.13 22.71
CA HIS A 224 3.00 2.10 21.64
C HIS A 224 2.05 0.92 21.78
N ASP A 225 0.74 1.18 21.68
CA ASP A 225 -0.35 0.18 21.78
C ASP A 225 -0.28 -0.97 20.75
N ILE A 226 0.66 -0.90 19.79
CA ILE A 226 0.87 -1.96 18.82
C ILE A 226 1.49 -3.21 19.46
N LEU A 227 2.34 -3.03 20.48
CA LEU A 227 2.93 -4.16 21.20
C LEU A 227 1.92 -4.86 22.12
N ALA A 228 0.91 -4.14 22.61
CA ALA A 228 -0.19 -4.77 23.37
C ALA A 228 -0.93 -5.83 22.53
N SER A 229 -0.89 -5.73 21.20
CA SER A 229 -1.45 -6.75 20.30
C SER A 229 -0.66 -8.06 20.27
N LEU A 230 0.62 -8.04 20.70
CA LEU A 230 1.50 -9.22 20.77
C LEU A 230 1.35 -10.01 22.08
N ASN A 231 1.00 -9.35 23.19
CA ASN A 231 0.93 -9.97 24.52
C ASN A 231 -0.01 -11.18 24.60
N ASN A 232 -1.03 -11.26 23.74
CA ASN A 232 -1.99 -12.37 23.69
C ASN A 232 -1.60 -13.49 22.70
N THR A 233 -0.40 -13.45 22.13
CA THR A 233 0.05 -14.40 21.10
C THR A 233 1.37 -15.08 21.48
N SER A 234 1.74 -16.11 20.71
CA SER A 234 2.99 -16.87 20.85
C SER A 234 4.27 -16.02 20.77
N ASN A 235 4.15 -14.72 20.44
CA ASN A 235 5.25 -13.77 20.28
C ASN A 235 5.38 -12.80 21.49
N ALA A 236 4.68 -13.05 22.60
CA ALA A 236 4.80 -12.23 23.82
C ALA A 236 6.25 -12.11 24.31
N TRP A 237 7.08 -13.13 24.06
CA TRP A 237 8.51 -13.13 24.33
C TRP A 237 9.26 -11.93 23.73
N LEU A 238 8.78 -11.38 22.60
CA LEU A 238 9.41 -10.25 21.92
C LEU A 238 9.31 -8.98 22.75
N VAL A 239 8.17 -8.79 23.44
CA VAL A 239 7.95 -7.66 24.33
C VAL A 239 8.86 -7.78 25.55
N ASP A 240 8.92 -8.96 26.15
CA ASP A 240 9.76 -9.23 27.33
C ASP A 240 11.25 -8.97 27.06
N LEU A 241 11.75 -9.28 25.87
CA LEU A 241 13.15 -8.98 25.54
C LEU A 241 13.38 -7.53 25.13
N LEU A 242 12.43 -6.87 24.47
CA LEU A 242 12.54 -5.43 24.22
C LEU A 242 12.64 -4.68 25.56
N GLU A 243 11.86 -5.09 26.56
CA GLU A 243 11.96 -4.58 27.93
C GLU A 243 13.29 -4.95 28.60
N ALA A 244 13.75 -6.19 28.47
CA ALA A 244 15.04 -6.63 29.01
C ALA A 244 16.22 -5.86 28.40
N PHE A 245 16.16 -5.58 27.09
CA PHE A 245 17.18 -4.82 26.37
C PHE A 245 17.18 -3.35 26.79
N ASN A 246 15.99 -2.73 26.88
CA ASN A 246 15.86 -1.34 27.32
C ASN A 246 16.26 -1.13 28.79
N SER A 247 16.07 -2.14 29.64
CA SER A 247 16.44 -2.11 31.08
C SER A 247 17.85 -2.64 31.37
N GLY A 248 18.55 -3.20 30.37
CA GLY A 248 19.88 -3.80 30.54
C GLY A 248 19.91 -5.07 31.42
N ASN A 249 18.78 -5.78 31.55
CA ASN A 249 18.66 -6.92 32.45
C ASN A 249 19.09 -8.24 31.78
N ILE A 250 20.35 -8.64 32.01
CA ILE A 250 20.99 -9.82 31.42
C ILE A 250 20.30 -11.14 31.85
N ASN A 251 19.67 -11.18 33.02
CA ASN A 251 19.03 -12.41 33.54
C ASN A 251 17.72 -12.73 32.79
N LEU A 252 16.91 -11.69 32.50
CA LEU A 252 15.71 -11.81 31.66
C LEU A 252 16.07 -12.13 30.20
N PHE A 253 17.19 -11.59 29.71
CA PHE A 253 17.71 -11.92 28.38
C PHE A 253 18.07 -13.41 28.27
N GLN A 254 18.76 -13.98 29.27
CA GLN A 254 19.13 -15.40 29.28
C GLN A 254 17.94 -16.34 29.43
N SER A 255 16.92 -15.98 30.23
CA SER A 255 15.71 -16.80 30.38
C SER A 255 14.87 -16.85 29.09
N THR A 256 14.89 -15.78 28.30
CA THR A 256 14.14 -15.69 27.05
C THR A 256 14.93 -16.30 25.87
N SER A 257 16.26 -16.44 26.01
CA SER A 257 17.16 -17.02 24.99
C SER A 257 16.77 -18.41 24.49
N SER A 258 16.04 -19.22 25.27
CA SER A 258 15.59 -20.55 24.86
C SER A 258 14.55 -20.53 23.74
N GLN A 259 13.78 -19.43 23.62
CA GLN A 259 12.70 -19.28 22.64
C GLN A 259 13.15 -18.55 21.36
N TRP A 260 14.19 -17.72 21.44
CA TRP A 260 14.68 -16.90 20.34
C TRP A 260 15.65 -17.66 19.42
N GLN A 261 16.35 -18.65 19.97
CA GLN A 261 17.25 -19.54 19.23
C GLN A 261 16.53 -20.46 18.23
N SER A 262 15.19 -20.55 18.28
CA SER A 262 14.41 -21.28 17.28
C SER A 262 14.18 -20.48 16.00
N GLN A 263 14.32 -19.14 16.03
CA GLN A 263 14.27 -18.33 14.82
C GLN A 263 15.65 -18.22 14.19
N THR A 264 15.72 -18.64 12.93
CA THR A 264 16.94 -18.66 12.11
C THR A 264 17.54 -17.26 11.90
N ASP A 265 16.72 -16.22 11.94
CA ASP A 265 17.12 -14.84 11.64
C ASP A 265 18.03 -14.23 12.73
N LEU A 266 17.94 -14.72 13.97
CA LEU A 266 18.79 -14.28 15.09
C LEU A 266 20.05 -15.14 15.26
N LYS A 267 20.19 -16.23 14.51
CA LYS A 267 21.34 -17.14 14.58
C LYS A 267 22.53 -16.73 13.69
N VAL A 268 22.32 -15.77 12.78
CA VAL A 268 23.29 -15.42 11.74
C VAL A 268 23.91 -14.02 11.93
N SER A 269 23.54 -13.29 12.98
CA SER A 269 24.24 -12.04 13.34
C SER A 269 25.39 -12.28 14.31
#